data_AF-A0A4P7NVK5-F1
#
_entry.id   AF-A0A4P7NVK5-F1
#
_cell.length_a   1.000
_cell.length_b   1.000
_cell.length_c   1.000
_cell.angle_alpha   90.00
_cell.angle_beta   90.00
_cell.angle_gamma   90.00
#
_symmetry.space_group_name_H-M   'P 1'
#
loop_
_entity.id
_entity.type
_entity.pdbx_description
1 polymer ?
#
loop_
_entity_poly.entity_id
_entity_poly.type
_entity_poly.pdbx_seq_one_letter_code
_entity_poly.pdbx_strand_id
1 'polypeptide(L)'
;MVGLEIYYKVIIKIFVDNICRQVVERYIIAPLPEIFNPIIVSRFTDDEFLQIGSESGKQNRKREKFRARAKKLRSSFENLQRR
;
A
#
# COMPACT_ATOMS: atom_id res chain seq x y z
N MET A 1 -1.10 11.22 -53.02
CA MET A 1 -0.37 10.50 -51.94
C MET A 1 -0.59 11.08 -50.54
N VAL A 2 -0.81 12.39 -50.37
CA VAL A 2 -0.98 13.03 -49.04
C VAL A 2 -2.20 12.52 -48.24
N GLY A 3 -3.33 12.23 -48.90
CA GLY A 3 -4.55 11.78 -48.21
C GLY A 3 -4.45 10.43 -47.49
N LEU A 4 -3.71 9.47 -48.08
CA LEU A 4 -3.52 8.15 -47.47
C LEU A 4 -2.60 8.22 -46.23
N GLU A 5 -1.58 9.07 -46.28
CA GLU A 5 -0.68 9.31 -45.16
C GLU A 5 -1.42 9.96 -43.97
N ILE A 6 -2.30 10.92 -44.26
CA ILE A 6 -3.16 11.54 -43.24
C ILE A 6 -4.11 10.51 -42.64
N TYR A 7 -4.77 9.71 -43.46
CA TYR A 7 -5.67 8.65 -43.01
C TYR A 7 -4.94 7.68 -42.06
N TYR A 8 -3.77 7.19 -42.46
CA TYR A 8 -2.99 6.27 -41.65
C TYR A 8 -2.55 6.88 -40.32
N LYS A 9 -2.10 8.15 -40.33
CA LYS A 9 -1.77 8.90 -39.11
C LYS A 9 -2.95 9.02 -38.15
N VAL A 10 -4.16 9.24 -38.66
CA VAL A 10 -5.38 9.33 -37.84
C VAL A 10 -5.73 7.96 -37.23
N ILE A 11 -5.68 6.89 -38.03
CA ILE A 11 -5.99 5.53 -37.55
C ILE A 11 -5.05 5.10 -36.42
N ILE A 12 -3.75 5.37 -36.53
CA ILE A 12 -2.80 5.05 -35.46
C ILE A 12 -3.15 5.77 -34.16
N LYS A 13 -3.50 7.06 -34.22
CA LYS A 13 -3.89 7.82 -33.03
C LYS A 13 -5.14 7.21 -32.39
N ILE A 14 -6.13 6.85 -33.19
CA ILE A 14 -7.36 6.20 -32.71
C ILE A 14 -7.03 4.85 -32.05
N PHE A 15 -6.13 4.06 -32.63
CA PHE A 15 -5.70 2.79 -32.05
C PHE A 15 -5.06 3.00 -30.66
N VAL A 16 -4.09 3.91 -30.57
CA VAL A 16 -3.40 4.20 -29.30
C VAL A 16 -4.38 4.71 -28.25
N ASP A 17 -5.25 5.66 -28.60
CA ASP A 17 -6.28 6.19 -27.70
C ASP A 17 -7.22 5.09 -27.20
N ASN A 18 -7.61 4.17 -28.08
CA ASN A 18 -8.48 3.06 -27.71
C ASN A 18 -7.78 2.07 -26.77
N ILE A 19 -6.50 1.76 -26.98
CA ILE A 19 -5.77 0.92 -26.04
C ILE A 19 -5.65 1.60 -24.68
N CYS A 20 -5.29 2.88 -24.64
CA CYS A 20 -5.20 3.63 -23.39
C CYS A 20 -6.53 3.65 -22.64
N ARG A 21 -7.63 4.06 -23.29
CA ARG A 21 -8.93 4.17 -22.61
C ARG A 21 -9.58 2.82 -22.32
N GLN A 22 -9.63 1.95 -23.32
CA GLN A 22 -10.42 0.73 -23.23
C GLN A 22 -9.68 -0.40 -22.51
N VAL A 23 -8.35 -0.42 -22.57
CA VAL A 23 -7.56 -1.49 -21.92
C VAL A 23 -6.98 -0.98 -20.62
N VAL A 24 -6.15 0.05 -20.68
CA VAL A 24 -5.39 0.51 -19.51
C VAL A 24 -6.32 1.15 -18.48
N GLU A 25 -7.02 2.21 -18.86
CA GLU A 25 -7.88 2.94 -17.92
C GLU A 25 -9.00 2.04 -17.40
N ARG A 26 -9.71 1.33 -18.29
CA ARG A 26 -10.89 0.54 -17.89
C ARG A 26 -10.56 -0.76 -17.15
N TYR A 27 -9.57 -1.54 -17.59
CA TYR A 27 -9.33 -2.87 -17.02
C TYR A 27 -8.14 -2.94 -16.07
N ILE A 28 -7.20 -1.99 -16.14
CA ILE A 28 -6.04 -1.97 -15.25
C ILE A 28 -6.27 -0.96 -14.12
N ILE A 29 -6.64 0.27 -14.46
CA ILE A 29 -6.72 1.36 -13.47
C ILE A 29 -8.06 1.38 -12.72
N ALA A 30 -9.19 1.25 -13.44
CA ALA A 30 -10.52 1.35 -12.82
C ALA A 30 -10.78 0.32 -11.70
N PRO A 31 -10.26 -0.92 -11.75
CA PRO A 31 -10.42 -1.88 -10.66
C PRO A 31 -9.50 -1.64 -9.45
N LEU A 32 -8.46 -0.80 -9.56
CA LEU A 32 -7.49 -0.61 -8.46
C LEU A 32 -8.14 -0.18 -7.13
N PRO A 33 -9.12 0.74 -7.11
CA PRO A 33 -9.82 1.10 -5.87
C PRO A 33 -10.58 -0.09 -5.25
N GLU A 34 -11.02 -1.06 -6.05
CA GLU A 34 -11.73 -2.25 -5.57
C GLU A 34 -10.78 -3.28 -4.92
N ILE A 35 -9.46 -3.17 -5.12
CA ILE A 35 -8.48 -4.08 -4.49
C ILE A 35 -8.51 -3.94 -2.96
N PHE A 36 -8.84 -2.75 -2.44
CA PHE A 36 -9.03 -2.50 -1.01
C PHE A 36 -10.52 -2.41 -0.64
N ASN A 37 -11.35 -3.24 -1.25
CA ASN A 37 -12.76 -3.34 -0.90
C ASN A 37 -12.91 -3.93 0.53
N PRO A 38 -13.77 -3.35 1.40
CA PRO A 38 -14.07 -3.90 2.73
C PRO A 38 -14.45 -5.38 2.73
N ILE A 39 -15.06 -5.89 1.65
CA ILE A 39 -15.41 -7.30 1.47
C ILE A 39 -14.17 -8.18 1.29
N ILE A 40 -13.11 -7.67 0.64
CA ILE A 40 -11.84 -8.40 0.51
C ILE A 40 -11.14 -8.42 1.86
N VAL A 41 -11.09 -7.27 2.54
CA VAL A 41 -10.50 -7.15 3.88
C VAL A 41 -11.20 -8.07 4.87
N SER A 42 -12.54 -8.17 4.84
CA SER A 42 -13.29 -9.04 5.75
C SER A 42 -13.09 -10.54 5.50
N ARG A 43 -12.52 -10.92 4.35
CA ARG A 43 -12.22 -12.31 3.99
C ARG A 43 -10.81 -12.73 4.40
N PHE A 44 -9.96 -11.81 4.86
CA PHE A 44 -8.65 -12.17 5.36
C PHE A 44 -8.77 -13.03 6.62
N THR A 45 -7.95 -14.06 6.66
CA THR A 45 -7.77 -14.91 7.84
C THR A 45 -6.97 -14.18 8.91
N ASP A 46 -7.09 -14.64 10.16
CA ASP A 46 -6.34 -14.08 11.28
C ASP A 46 -4.82 -14.12 11.03
N ASP A 47 -4.33 -15.17 10.36
CA ASP A 47 -2.92 -15.33 10.00
C ASP A 47 -2.47 -14.28 8.96
N GLU A 48 -3.29 -14.00 7.95
CA GLU A 48 -3.02 -12.96 6.95
C GLU A 48 -3.03 -11.57 7.59
N PHE A 49 -3.98 -11.30 8.49
CA PHE A 49 -4.00 -10.06 9.27
C PHE A 49 -2.77 -9.92 10.16
N LEU A 50 -2.36 -10.98 10.84
CA LEU A 50 -1.13 -11.00 11.62
C LEU A 50 0.07 -10.75 10.73
N GLN A 51 0.15 -11.34 9.54
CA GLN A 51 1.28 -11.13 8.62
C GLN A 51 1.35 -9.68 8.11
N ILE A 52 0.21 -9.09 7.72
CA ILE A 52 0.13 -7.71 7.20
C ILE A 52 0.38 -6.69 8.32
N GLY A 53 -0.23 -6.91 9.49
CA GLY A 53 -0.16 -6.00 10.63
C GLY A 53 1.09 -6.16 11.49
N SER A 54 1.85 -7.25 11.33
CA SER A 54 3.05 -7.49 12.12
C SER A 54 4.16 -6.51 11.75
N GLU A 55 4.74 -5.92 12.79
CA GLU A 55 5.98 -5.18 12.64
C GLU A 55 7.13 -6.13 12.24
N SER A 56 8.07 -5.64 11.43
CA SER A 56 9.30 -6.39 11.17
C SER A 56 10.03 -6.73 12.48
N GLY A 57 10.70 -7.88 12.52
CA GLY A 57 11.44 -8.32 13.72
C GLY A 57 12.50 -7.33 14.22
N LYS A 58 13.02 -6.45 13.34
CA LYS A 58 13.92 -5.35 13.72
C LYS A 58 13.21 -4.28 14.54
N GLN A 59 12.02 -3.86 14.11
CA GLN A 59 11.23 -2.86 14.85
C GLN A 59 10.72 -3.44 16.17
N ASN A 60 10.34 -4.72 16.17
CA ASN A 60 9.93 -5.42 17.38
C ASN A 60 11.00 -5.36 18.48
N ARG A 61 12.24 -5.75 18.16
CA ARG A 61 13.38 -5.68 19.11
C ARG A 61 13.69 -4.25 19.56
N LYS A 62 13.56 -3.27 18.64
CA LYS A 62 13.77 -1.86 18.97
C LYS A 62 12.71 -1.34 19.94
N ARG A 63 11.44 -1.72 19.73
CA ARG A 63 10.32 -1.41 20.64
C ARG A 63 10.53 -2.01 22.02
N GLU A 64 10.93 -3.27 22.11
CA GLU A 64 11.25 -3.93 23.38
C GLU A 64 12.38 -3.23 24.13
N LYS A 65 13.50 -2.94 23.44
CA LYS A 65 14.64 -2.23 24.03
C LYS A 65 14.26 -0.87 24.61
N PHE A 66 13.45 -0.10 23.89
CA PHE A 66 13.02 1.20 24.37
C PHE A 66 11.97 1.12 25.49
N ARG A 67 11.03 0.18 25.41
CA ARG A 67 10.10 -0.08 26.53
C ARG A 67 10.84 -0.44 27.81
N ALA A 68 11.86 -1.30 27.73
CA ALA A 68 12.68 -1.67 28.88
C ALA A 68 13.42 -0.46 29.47
N ARG A 69 14.01 0.39 28.63
CA ARG A 69 14.69 1.62 29.08
C ARG A 69 13.72 2.60 29.73
N ALA A 70 12.56 2.83 29.12
CA ALA A 70 11.54 3.73 29.67
C ALA A 70 11.03 3.22 31.02
N LYS A 71 10.77 1.91 31.15
CA LYS A 71 10.37 1.29 32.43
C LYS A 71 11.44 1.50 33.51
N LYS A 72 12.70 1.24 33.18
CA LYS A 72 13.83 1.44 34.11
C LYS A 72 13.90 2.89 34.57
N LEU A 73 13.88 3.83 33.63
CA LEU A 73 13.95 5.27 33.93
C LEU A 73 12.81 5.70 34.85
N ARG A 74 11.58 5.26 34.56
CA ARG A 74 10.41 5.58 35.39
C ARG A 74 10.52 5.01 36.79
N SER A 75 10.94 3.75 36.93
CA SER A 75 11.17 3.15 38.25
C SER A 75 12.26 3.87 39.05
N SER A 76 13.35 4.31 38.40
CA SER A 76 14.41 5.07 39.06
C SER A 76 13.91 6.43 39.54
N PHE A 77 13.10 7.11 38.72
CA PHE A 77 12.49 8.38 39.10
C PHE A 77 11.52 8.24 40.29
N GLU A 78 10.63 7.25 40.25
CA GLU A 78 9.71 6.97 41.37
C GLU A 78 10.46 6.63 42.66
N ASN A 79 11.58 5.92 42.57
CA ASN A 79 12.42 5.61 43.73
C ASN A 79 13.12 6.86 44.30
N LEU A 80 13.50 7.81 43.45
CA LEU A 80 14.10 9.07 43.87
C LEU A 80 13.06 10.00 44.52
N GLN A 81 11.80 9.98 44.08
CA GLN A 81 10.73 10.78 44.68
C GLN A 81 10.22 10.23 46.03
N ARG A 82 10.45 8.95 46.33
CA ARG A 82 10.06 8.32 47.61
C ARG A 82 11.11 8.45 48.71
N ARG A 83 12.29 8.99 48.40
CA ARG A 83 13.35 9.32 49.36
C ARG A 83 13.30 10.80 49.69
#